data_AF-A0A7S6MP19-F1
#
_entry.id   AF-A0A7S6MP19-F1
#
_cell.length_a   1.000
_cell.length_b   1.000
_cell.length_c   1.000
_cell.angle_alpha   90.00
_cell.angle_beta   90.00
_cell.angle_gamma   90.00
#
_symmetry.space_group_name_H-M   'P 1'
#
loop_
_entity.id
_entity.type
_entity.pdbx_description
1 polymer ?
#
loop_
_entity_poly.entity_id
_entity_poly.type
_entity_poly.pdbx_seq_one_letter_code
_entity_poly.pdbx_strand_id
1 'polypeptide(L)'
;MLNKNVIDEINAKVSDILHNSPAKDIEKNIRVLLSGAFTRLDLVTRDEFDVQQEVLQRTREKLILLEARVAELEARLNQSASGATEKNEAPDRVQAEG
;
A
#
# COMPACT_ATOMS: atom_id res chain seq x y z
N MET A 1 8.46 10.44 -4.38
CA MET A 1 9.21 11.15 -5.44
C MET A 1 10.58 11.43 -4.88
N LEU A 2 11.67 10.91 -5.47
CA LEU A 2 13.00 11.37 -5.05
C LEU A 2 13.07 12.88 -5.29
N ASN A 3 13.43 13.63 -4.25
CA ASN A 3 13.52 15.08 -4.33
C ASN A 3 14.65 15.45 -5.29
N LYS A 4 14.32 15.91 -6.50
CA LYS A 4 15.28 16.43 -7.51
C LYS A 4 16.29 17.41 -6.88
N ASN A 5 15.80 18.23 -5.94
CA ASN A 5 16.59 19.20 -5.18
C ASN A 5 17.79 18.58 -4.44
N VAL A 6 17.69 17.34 -3.95
CA VAL A 6 18.79 16.67 -3.23
C VAL A 6 19.88 16.24 -4.20
N ILE A 7 19.52 15.79 -5.40
CA ILE A 7 20.49 15.42 -6.45
C ILE A 7 21.22 16.67 -6.96
N ASP A 8 20.49 17.77 -7.14
CA ASP A 8 21.06 19.04 -7.57
C ASP A 8 22.02 19.62 -6.51
N GLU A 9 21.66 19.55 -5.22
CA GLU A 9 22.54 19.95 -4.11
C GLU A 9 23.82 19.12 -4.01
N ILE A 10 23.73 17.80 -4.22
CA ILE A 10 24.91 16.93 -4.23
C ILE A 10 25.84 17.32 -5.39
N ASN A 11 25.28 17.54 -6.58
CA ASN A 11 26.05 17.90 -7.77
C ASN A 11 26.81 19.23 -7.57
N ALA A 12 26.13 20.24 -7.04
CA ALA A 12 26.74 21.53 -6.70
C ALA A 12 27.88 21.37 -5.67
N LYS A 13 27.64 20.66 -4.56
CA LYS A 13 28.64 20.48 -3.50
C LYS A 13 29.84 19.62 -3.93
N VAL A 14 29.63 18.62 -4.77
CA VAL A 14 30.72 17.79 -5.32
C VAL A 14 31.58 18.61 -6.28
N SER A 15 30.96 19.42 -7.14
CA SER A 15 31.68 20.34 -8.02
C SER A 15 32.53 21.34 -7.23
N ASP A 16 32.01 21.90 -6.14
CA ASP A 16 32.73 22.83 -5.28
C ASP A 16 33.95 22.19 -4.58
N ILE A 17 33.84 20.94 -4.12
CA ILE A 17 34.97 20.21 -3.52
C ILE A 17 36.04 19.91 -4.56
N LEU A 18 35.64 19.54 -5.78
CA LEU A 18 36.59 19.24 -6.86
C LEU A 18 37.41 20.48 -7.29
N HIS A 19 36.81 21.67 -7.26
CA HIS A 19 37.51 22.91 -7.62
C HIS A 19 38.38 23.48 -6.49
N ASN A 20 37.99 23.29 -5.23
CA ASN A 20 38.58 24.01 -4.09
C ASN A 20 39.38 23.14 -3.11
N SER A 21 39.42 21.81 -3.26
CA SER A 21 40.14 20.92 -2.32
C SER A 21 41.40 20.26 -2.93
N PRO A 22 42.46 20.08 -2.13
CA PRO A 22 43.61 19.26 -2.52
C PRO A 22 43.19 17.82 -2.83
N ALA A 23 43.84 17.18 -3.80
CA ALA A 23 43.49 15.83 -4.29
C ALA A 23 43.33 14.76 -3.18
N LYS A 24 44.05 14.92 -2.06
CA LYS A 24 44.01 14.00 -0.91
C LYS A 24 42.76 14.14 -0.04
N ASP A 25 42.11 15.31 -0.02
CA ASP A 25 40.94 15.60 0.82
C ASP A 25 39.61 15.43 0.08
N ILE A 26 39.66 15.37 -1.26
CA ILE A 26 38.49 15.17 -2.13
C ILE A 26 37.78 13.86 -1.76
N GLU A 27 38.49 12.73 -1.66
CA GLU A 27 37.87 11.43 -1.36
C GLU A 27 37.12 11.47 -0.01
N LYS A 28 37.76 12.03 1.02
CA LYS A 28 37.20 12.12 2.36
C LYS A 28 35.95 13.01 2.38
N ASN A 29 36.01 14.17 1.75
CA ASN A 29 34.90 15.13 1.75
C ASN A 29 33.71 14.62 0.92
N ILE A 30 33.97 13.96 -0.21
CA ILE A 30 32.91 13.31 -1.01
C ILE A 30 32.24 12.18 -0.21
N ARG A 31 33.00 11.33 0.49
CA ARG A 31 32.43 10.26 1.33
C ARG A 31 31.51 10.83 2.41
N VAL A 32 31.91 11.89 3.10
CA VAL A 32 31.07 12.55 4.12
C VAL A 32 29.81 13.16 3.52
N LEU A 33 29.91 13.82 2.36
CA LEU A 33 28.75 14.37 1.67
C LEU A 33 27.76 13.29 1.24
N LEU A 34 28.22 12.21 0.63
CA LEU A 34 27.37 11.12 0.17
C LEU A 34 26.71 10.41 1.36
N SER A 35 27.45 10.15 2.43
CA SER A 35 26.87 9.59 3.66
C SER A 35 25.80 10.52 4.24
N GLY A 36 26.06 11.82 4.34
CA GLY A 36 25.08 12.80 4.82
C GLY A 36 23.86 12.95 3.90
N ALA A 37 24.05 12.81 2.59
CA ALA A 37 22.96 12.81 1.62
C ALA A 37 22.09 11.55 1.73
N PHE A 38 22.71 10.38 1.87
CA PHE A 38 21.98 9.12 2.07
C PHE A 38 21.22 9.08 3.38
N THR A 39 21.68 9.74 4.44
CA THR A 39 20.90 9.90 5.69
C THR A 39 19.68 10.83 5.52
N ARG A 40 19.74 11.80 4.59
CA ARG A 40 18.62 12.72 4.31
C ARG A 40 17.58 12.15 3.36
N LEU A 41 17.95 11.11 2.61
CA LEU A 41 17.01 10.31 1.87
C LEU A 41 16.46 9.31 2.87
N ASP A 42 15.14 9.25 3.09
CA ASP A 42 14.50 8.25 3.95
C ASP A 42 14.65 6.85 3.32
N LEU A 43 15.87 6.34 3.31
CA LEU A 43 16.25 5.10 2.66
C LEU A 43 15.82 3.95 3.55
N VAL A 44 14.97 3.10 2.98
CA VAL A 44 14.66 1.80 3.54
C VAL A 44 15.69 0.80 3.01
N THR A 45 16.18 -0.09 3.87
CA THR A 45 17.05 -1.17 3.41
C THR A 45 16.29 -2.08 2.45
N ARG A 46 17.02 -2.81 1.61
CA ARG A 46 16.39 -3.76 0.68
C ARG A 46 15.58 -4.82 1.43
N ASP A 47 16.11 -5.32 2.54
CA ASP A 47 15.45 -6.34 3.35
C ASP A 47 14.14 -5.82 3.95
N GLU A 48 14.12 -4.59 4.46
CA GLU A 48 12.89 -3.95 4.97
C GLU A 48 11.85 -3.73 3.87
N PHE A 49 12.29 -3.37 2.66
CA PHE A 49 11.39 -3.26 1.51
C PHE A 49 10.76 -4.62 1.17
N ASP A 50 11.57 -5.67 1.11
CA ASP A 50 11.11 -7.02 0.78
C ASP A 50 10.11 -7.54 1.85
N VAL A 51 10.36 -7.25 3.14
CA VAL A 51 9.42 -7.55 4.23
C VAL A 51 8.10 -6.79 4.05
N GLN A 52 8.13 -5.50 3.73
CA GLN A 52 6.91 -4.72 3.49
C GLN A 52 6.12 -5.26 2.29
N GLN A 53 6.81 -5.67 1.22
CA GLN A 53 6.19 -6.29 0.07
C GLN A 53 5.47 -7.60 0.45
N GLU A 54 6.08 -8.44 1.27
CA GLU A 54 5.46 -9.67 1.76
C GLU A 54 4.23 -9.40 2.63
N VAL A 55 4.32 -8.42 3.54
CA VAL A 55 3.18 -7.99 4.37
C VAL A 55 2.02 -7.50 3.51
N LEU A 56 2.30 -6.70 2.48
CA LEU A 56 1.29 -6.24 1.53
C LEU A 56 0.64 -7.40 0.78
N GLN A 57 1.44 -8.37 0.33
CA GLN A 57 0.94 -9.55 -0.37
C GLN A 57 -0.03 -10.35 0.51
N ARG A 58 0.37 -10.67 1.74
CA ARG A 58 -0.48 -11.36 2.73
C ARG A 58 -1.74 -10.56 3.07
N THR A 59 -1.65 -9.24 3.09
CA THR A 59 -2.80 -8.38 3.38
C THR A 59 -3.82 -8.42 2.24
N ARG A 60 -3.37 -8.40 0.98
CA ARG A 60 -4.26 -8.55 -0.19
C ARG A 60 -4.97 -9.91 -0.18
N GLU A 61 -4.25 -10.98 0.14
CA GLU A 61 -4.84 -12.32 0.23
C GLU A 61 -5.94 -12.39 1.30
N LYS A 62 -5.69 -11.85 2.49
CA LYS A 62 -6.69 -11.77 3.56
C LYS A 62 -7.87 -10.88 3.18
N LEU A 63 -7.63 -9.79 2.46
CA LEU A 63 -8.66 -8.88 1.99
C LEU A 63 -9.61 -9.58 1.02
N ILE A 64 -9.08 -10.31 0.02
CA ILE A 64 -9.88 -11.10 -0.92
C ILE A 64 -10.74 -12.13 -0.19
N LEU A 65 -10.18 -12.83 0.79
CA LEU A 65 -10.93 -13.82 1.58
C LEU A 65 -12.06 -13.18 2.40
N LEU A 66 -11.82 -12.01 2.98
CA LEU A 66 -12.84 -11.27 3.73
C LEU A 66 -13.94 -10.76 2.80
N GLU A 67 -13.60 -10.21 1.64
CA GLU A 67 -14.58 -9.77 0.64
C GLU A 67 -15.49 -10.93 0.20
N ALA A 68 -14.92 -12.12 -0.05
CA ALA A 68 -15.69 -13.31 -0.39
C ALA A 68 -16.64 -13.72 0.74
N ARG A 69 -16.18 -13.69 1.99
CA ARG A 69 -17.01 -14.01 3.16
C ARG A 69 -18.14 -13.00 3.36
N VAL A 70 -17.89 -11.71 3.13
CA VAL A 70 -18.92 -10.67 3.21
C VAL A 70 -19.97 -10.91 2.14
N ALA A 71 -19.57 -11.15 0.88
CA ALA A 71 -20.50 -11.43 -0.21
C ALA A 71 -21.37 -12.67 0.07
N GLU A 72 -20.80 -13.73 0.65
CA GLU A 72 -21.57 -14.90 1.07
C GLU A 72 -22.61 -14.57 2.14
N LEU A 73 -22.24 -13.78 3.15
CA LEU A 73 -23.15 -13.36 4.21
C LEU A 73 -24.28 -12.46 3.68
N GLU A 74 -23.96 -11.52 2.80
CA GLU A 74 -24.95 -10.67 2.13
C GLU A 74 -25.93 -11.49 1.30
N ALA A 75 -25.45 -12.50 0.56
CA ALA A 75 -26.30 -13.40 -0.22
C ALA A 75 -27.25 -14.21 0.66
N ARG A 76 -26.77 -14.74 1.80
CA ARG A 76 -27.60 -15.48 2.77
C ARG A 76 -28.66 -14.58 3.42
N LEU A 77 -28.31 -13.33 3.73
CA LEU A 77 -29.26 -12.37 4.31
C LEU A 77 -30.36 -12.03 3.31
N ASN A 78 -30.01 -11.80 2.04
CA ASN A 78 -30.98 -11.55 0.97
C ASN A 78 -31.93 -12.75 0.76
N GLN A 79 -31.41 -13.98 0.78
CA GLN A 79 -32.25 -15.20 0.70
C GLN A 79 -33.20 -15.31 1.90
N SER A 80 -32.74 -14.95 3.09
CA SER A 80 -33.57 -14.98 4.30
C SER A 80 -34.67 -13.92 4.27
N ALA A 81 -34.40 -12.75 3.68
CA ALA A 81 -35.39 -11.69 3.48
C ALA A 81 -36.45 -12.07 2.43
N SER A 82 -36.05 -12.65 1.29
CA SER A 82 -36.99 -13.08 0.24
C SER A 82 -37.85 -14.29 0.66
N GLY A 83 -37.30 -15.23 1.43
CA GLY A 83 -38.03 -16.40 1.92
C GLY A 83 -39.09 -16.10 3.01
N ALA A 84 -39.00 -14.94 3.67
CA ALA A 84 -39.99 -14.49 4.64
C ALA A 84 -41.25 -13.89 3.97
N THR A 85 -41.11 -13.32 2.76
CA THR A 85 -42.23 -12.73 2.02
C THR A 85 -43.07 -13.78 1.30
N GLU A 86 -42.46 -14.83 0.72
CA GLU A 86 -43.20 -15.89 0.01
C GLU A 86 -44.01 -16.82 0.92
N LYS A 87 -43.61 -17.02 2.20
CA LYS A 87 -44.36 -17.89 3.13
C LYS A 87 -45.64 -17.28 3.67
N ASN A 88 -45.87 -15.98 3.49
CA ASN A 88 -47.03 -15.27 4.04
C ASN A 88 -48.08 -14.88 2.97
N GLU A 89 -47.83 -15.15 1.68
CA GLU A 89 -48.72 -14.78 0.57
C GLU A 89 -49.09 -15.98 -0.31
N ALA A 90 -49.87 -16.94 0.20
CA ALA A 90 -50.73 -17.82 -0.64
C ALA A 90 -51.74 -18.61 0.23
N PRO A 91 -53.00 -18.78 -0.20
CA PRO A 91 -53.99 -17.72 -0.32
C PRO A 91 -55.28 -18.07 0.45
N ASP A 92 -55.80 -17.11 1.21
CA ASP A 92 -57.22 -17.05 1.57
C ASP A 92 -58.01 -16.59 0.34
N ARG A 93 -58.22 -17.49 -0.62
CA ARG A 93 -59.12 -17.23 -1.75
C ARG A 93 -59.73 -18.53 -2.26
N VAL A 94 -61.07 -18.53 -2.22
CA VAL A 94 -62.02 -19.49 -2.82
C VAL A 94 -62.47 -20.66 -1.93
N GLN A 95 -63.16 -20.33 -0.83
CA GLN A 95 -64.36 -21.05 -0.38
C GLN A 95 -65.50 -20.05 -0.16
N ALA A 96 -65.90 -19.41 -1.25
CA ALA A 96 -67.19 -18.76 -1.36
C ALA A 96 -67.74 -19.18 -2.73
N GLU A 97 -68.71 -20.10 -2.69
CA GLU A 97 -69.67 -20.54 -3.72
C GLU A 97 -69.78 -22.07 -3.76
N GLY A 98 -70.95 -22.57 -3.34
CA GLY A 98 -71.34 -23.99 -3.26
C GLY A 98 -72.40 -24.21 -2.20
#